data_AF-A0A4Q5V4N6-F1
#
_entry.id   AF-A0A4Q5V4N6-F1
#
_cell.length_a   1.000
_cell.length_b   1.000
_cell.length_c   1.000
_cell.angle_alpha   90.00
_cell.angle_beta   90.00
_cell.angle_gamma   90.00
#
_symmetry.space_group_name_H-M   'P 1'
#
loop_
_entity.id
_entity.type
_entity.pdbx_description
1 polymer ?
#
loop_
_entity_poly.entity_id
_entity_poly.type
_entity_poly.pdbx_seq_one_letter_code
_entity_poly.pdbx_strand_id
1 'polypeptide(L)'
;MGYGLLSVENKQASMLHMGVLKLHTKLDAYERLEKIHQQVTELIVLYKPECFAIEAPFFGKNVQSMLKLGRAQGVAIAAAMQAGLSVAEYSPKKVKMSITGNGNASKEQLMKMVQRLLNIEETPKYFDATDALSVALCHHYQDNPLLKLTGKKVKDWAEFIKQNPGRVG
;
A
#
# COMPACT_ATOMS: atom_id res chain seq x y z
N MET A 1 3.43 13.35 2.04
CA MET A 1 3.74 12.01 1.51
C MET A 1 3.43 11.00 2.60
N GLY A 2 2.52 10.06 2.35
CA GLY A 2 2.26 8.97 3.30
C GLY A 2 3.29 7.86 3.18
N TYR A 3 3.55 7.18 4.28
CA TYR A 3 4.34 5.95 4.31
C TYR A 3 3.70 4.95 5.28
N GLY A 4 3.94 3.66 5.02
CA GLY A 4 3.46 2.55 5.84
C GLY A 4 4.45 1.41 5.82
N LEU A 5 4.64 0.79 6.98
CA LEU A 5 5.48 -0.39 7.18
C LEU A 5 4.61 -1.53 7.68
N LEU A 6 4.77 -2.69 7.05
CA LEU A 6 4.13 -3.93 7.46
C LEU A 6 5.19 -4.88 8.01
N SER A 7 4.88 -5.56 9.12
CA SER A 7 5.59 -6.79 9.49
C SER A 7 4.85 -7.97 8.86
N VAL A 8 5.60 -8.92 8.32
CA VAL A 8 5.02 -10.15 7.76
C VAL A 8 5.65 -11.33 8.49
N GLU A 9 4.85 -11.96 9.34
CA GLU A 9 5.26 -13.14 10.10
C GLU A 9 4.31 -14.29 9.76
N ASN A 10 4.84 -15.47 9.42
CA ASN A 10 4.03 -16.65 9.08
C ASN A 10 2.94 -16.38 8.02
N LYS A 11 3.24 -15.54 7.03
CA LYS A 11 2.32 -15.09 5.96
C LYS A 11 1.14 -14.22 6.44
N GLN A 12 1.18 -13.72 7.67
CA GLN A 12 0.22 -12.74 8.19
C GLN A 12 0.89 -11.37 8.22
N ALA A 13 0.24 -10.39 7.58
CA ALA A 13 0.69 -9.01 7.59
C ALA A 13 0.05 -8.26 8.76
N SER A 14 0.85 -7.51 9.52
CA SER A 14 0.41 -6.59 10.57
C SER A 14 1.01 -5.20 10.33
N MET A 15 0.28 -4.16 10.74
CA MET A 15 0.79 -2.80 10.64
C MET A 15 1.87 -2.58 11.70
N LEU A 16 3.11 -2.35 11.27
CA LEU A 16 4.22 -2.03 12.18
C LEU A 16 4.25 -0.53 12.49
N HIS A 17 4.14 0.30 11.44
CA HIS A 17 4.18 1.75 11.58
C HIS A 17 3.53 2.42 10.37
N MET A 18 2.97 3.61 10.54
CA MET A 18 2.51 4.44 9.43
C MET A 18 2.59 5.92 9.81
N GLY A 19 2.72 6.78 8.81
CA GLY A 19 2.81 8.20 9.05
C GLY A 19 2.68 9.04 7.79
N VAL A 20 2.67 10.35 7.98
CA VAL A 20 2.67 11.32 6.90
C VAL A 20 3.79 12.32 7.11
N LEU A 21 4.69 12.38 6.15
CA LEU A 21 5.65 13.48 6.02
C LEU A 21 4.90 14.72 5.55
N LYS A 22 4.69 15.67 6.47
CA LYS A 22 4.12 16.99 6.19
C LYS A 22 5.24 17.92 5.72
N LEU A 23 5.19 18.28 4.44
CA LEU A 23 6.14 19.22 3.84
C LEU A 23 5.58 20.64 3.97
N HIS A 24 6.36 21.54 4.58
CA HIS A 24 5.93 22.92 4.80
C HIS A 24 5.83 23.69 3.48
N THR A 25 4.81 24.56 3.34
CA THR A 25 4.52 25.28 2.09
C THR A 25 5.60 26.27 1.68
N LYS A 26 6.36 26.78 2.65
CA LYS A 26 7.49 27.71 2.42
C LYS A 26 8.75 27.04 1.85
N LEU A 27 8.85 25.71 1.91
CA LEU A 27 9.99 25.00 1.34
C LEU A 27 9.95 25.04 -0.17
N ASP A 28 11.11 25.22 -0.80
CA ASP A 28 11.25 25.12 -2.24
C ASP A 28 11.10 23.66 -2.73
N ALA A 29 11.21 23.46 -4.04
CA ALA A 29 11.02 22.14 -4.62
C ALA A 29 12.12 21.14 -4.23
N TYR A 30 13.37 21.60 -4.09
CA TYR A 30 14.52 20.75 -3.83
C TYR A 30 14.64 20.40 -2.34
N GLU A 31 14.37 21.34 -1.44
CA GLU A 31 14.28 21.10 0.01
C GLU A 31 13.21 20.03 0.32
N ARG A 32 12.09 20.05 -0.41
CA ARG A 32 11.05 19.01 -0.27
C ARG A 32 11.55 17.63 -0.70
N LEU A 33 12.33 17.56 -1.78
CA LEU A 33 12.92 16.30 -2.24
C LEU A 33 13.96 15.80 -1.24
N GLU A 34 14.80 16.67 -0.70
CA GLU A 34 15.75 16.33 0.36
C GLU A 34 15.03 15.76 1.59
N LYS A 35 13.94 16.38 2.03
CA LYS A 35 13.14 15.88 3.17
C LYS A 35 12.53 14.51 2.90
N ILE A 36 12.10 14.24 1.67
CA ILE A 36 11.61 12.91 1.28
C ILE A 36 12.75 11.89 1.35
N HIS A 37 13.91 12.22 0.78
CA HIS A 37 15.10 11.36 0.83
C HIS A 37 15.51 11.02 2.26
N GLN A 38 15.62 12.04 3.12
CA GLN A 38 15.97 11.90 4.54
C GLN A 38 14.98 10.98 5.25
N GLN A 39 13.68 11.26 5.12
CA GLN A 39 12.64 10.47 5.76
C GLN A 39 12.67 8.99 5.33
N VAL A 40 12.84 8.72 4.03
CA VAL A 40 12.91 7.33 3.53
C VAL A 40 14.16 6.63 4.05
N THR A 41 15.31 7.31 4.00
CA THR A 41 16.58 6.76 4.50
C THR A 41 16.50 6.43 5.99
N GLU A 42 15.95 7.34 6.80
CA GLU A 42 15.75 7.14 8.24
C GLU A 42 14.85 5.93 8.53
N LEU A 43 13.72 5.79 7.81
CA LEU A 43 12.84 4.63 7.95
C LEU A 43 13.55 3.32 7.59
N ILE A 44 14.37 3.33 6.53
CA ILE A 44 15.13 2.13 6.12
C ILE A 44 16.16 1.76 7.19
N VAL A 45 16.91 2.73 7.72
CA VAL A 45 17.91 2.47 8.77
C VAL A 45 17.25 1.96 10.06
N LEU A 46 16.13 2.58 10.45
CA LEU A 46 15.43 2.27 11.69
C LEU A 46 14.75 0.89 11.64
N TYR A 47 14.04 0.58 10.55
CA TYR A 47 13.19 -0.61 10.47
C TYR A 47 13.78 -1.75 9.65
N LYS A 48 14.84 -1.51 8.86
CA LYS A 48 15.51 -2.50 8.02
C LYS A 48 14.53 -3.36 7.19
N PRO A 49 13.66 -2.73 6.38
CA PRO A 49 12.73 -3.47 5.54
C PRO A 49 13.48 -4.34 4.51
N GLU A 50 12.85 -5.42 4.04
CA GLU A 50 13.42 -6.29 3.01
C GLU A 50 13.13 -5.80 1.58
N CYS A 51 12.05 -5.04 1.43
CA CYS A 51 11.53 -4.60 0.14
C CYS A 51 10.89 -3.21 0.26
N PHE A 52 10.73 -2.53 -0.87
CA PHE A 52 10.10 -1.23 -0.99
C PHE A 52 9.04 -1.25 -2.09
N ALA A 53 7.81 -0.87 -1.75
CA ALA A 53 6.70 -0.84 -2.70
C ALA A 53 6.15 0.59 -2.84
N ILE A 54 5.83 1.00 -4.07
CA ILE A 54 5.31 2.33 -4.37
C ILE A 54 4.17 2.27 -5.39
N GLU A 55 3.23 3.21 -5.30
CA GLU A 55 2.16 3.33 -6.29
C GLU A 55 2.71 3.88 -7.61
N ALA A 56 2.37 3.27 -8.74
CA ALA A 56 2.75 3.78 -10.04
C ALA A 56 2.01 5.11 -10.33
N PRO A 57 2.67 6.11 -10.93
CA PRO A 57 2.04 7.37 -11.25
C PRO A 57 0.86 7.16 -12.22
N PHE A 58 -0.29 7.74 -11.90
CA PHE A 58 -1.45 7.73 -12.79
C PHE A 58 -1.37 8.89 -13.79
N PHE A 59 -1.76 8.63 -15.04
CA PHE A 59 -1.84 9.66 -16.08
C PHE A 59 -2.94 10.70 -15.75
N GLY A 60 -2.54 11.79 -15.08
CA GLY A 60 -3.39 12.94 -14.82
C GLY A 60 -3.37 13.97 -15.95
N LYS A 61 -4.37 14.86 -15.97
CA LYS A 61 -4.49 15.94 -16.98
C LYS A 61 -3.41 17.03 -16.85
N ASN A 62 -2.72 17.15 -15.71
CA ASN A 62 -1.74 18.21 -15.45
C ASN A 62 -0.30 17.66 -15.39
N VAL A 63 0.47 17.95 -16.43
CA VAL A 63 1.87 17.52 -16.60
C VAL A 63 2.80 18.05 -15.50
N GLN A 64 2.58 19.28 -15.00
CA GLN A 64 3.46 19.85 -13.97
C GLN A 64 3.29 19.13 -12.62
N SER A 65 2.06 18.79 -12.25
CA SER A 65 1.80 18.02 -11.03
C SER A 65 2.37 16.61 -11.14
N MET A 66 2.27 15.99 -12.31
CA MET A 66 2.86 14.69 -12.60
C MET A 66 4.39 14.73 -12.50
N LEU A 67 5.05 15.75 -13.05
CA LEU A 67 6.50 15.91 -12.96
C LEU A 67 6.95 16.10 -11.51
N LYS A 68 6.21 16.86 -10.69
CA LYS A 68 6.49 17.02 -9.26
C LYS A 68 6.36 15.69 -8.50
N LEU A 69 5.31 14.93 -8.78
CA LEU A 69 5.11 13.60 -8.19
C LEU A 69 6.23 12.64 -8.60
N GLY A 70 6.56 12.57 -9.89
CA GLY A 70 7.61 11.70 -10.41
C GLY A 70 8.99 12.00 -9.81
N ARG A 71 9.33 13.29 -9.59
CA ARG A 71 10.56 13.68 -8.88
C ARG A 71 10.57 13.17 -7.43
N ALA A 72 9.46 13.34 -6.71
CA ALA A 72 9.32 12.85 -5.34
C ALA A 72 9.46 11.32 -5.25
N GLN A 73 8.80 10.59 -6.16
CA GLN A 73 8.89 9.13 -6.24
C GLN A 73 10.29 8.67 -6.61
N GLY A 74 10.92 9.30 -7.60
CA GLY A 74 12.28 8.98 -8.03
C GLY A 74 13.31 9.11 -6.90
N VAL A 75 13.18 10.13 -6.07
CA VAL A 75 14.05 10.31 -4.90
C VAL A 75 13.83 9.23 -3.84
N ALA A 76 12.58 8.85 -3.57
CA ALA A 76 12.26 7.76 -2.64
C ALA A 76 12.78 6.40 -3.15
N ILE A 77 12.61 6.12 -4.45
CA ILE A 77 13.10 4.91 -5.12
C ILE A 77 14.63 4.86 -5.07
N ALA A 78 15.30 5.96 -5.38
CA ALA A 78 16.76 6.03 -5.32
C ALA A 78 17.30 5.72 -3.92
N ALA A 79 16.68 6.29 -2.87
CA ALA A 79 17.06 6.00 -1.48
C ALA A 79 16.89 4.51 -1.13
N ALA A 80 15.79 3.90 -1.56
CA ALA A 80 15.55 2.47 -1.36
C ALA A 80 16.58 1.58 -2.09
N MET A 81 16.84 1.87 -3.37
CA MET A 81 17.82 1.15 -4.18
C MET A 81 19.24 1.28 -3.63
N GLN A 82 19.62 2.47 -3.15
CA GLN A 82 20.93 2.70 -2.54
C GLN A 82 21.15 1.86 -1.28
N ALA A 83 20.07 1.56 -0.54
CA ALA A 83 20.10 0.67 0.60
C ALA A 83 20.01 -0.83 0.23
N GLY A 84 19.99 -1.17 -1.07
CA GLY A 84 19.94 -2.55 -1.56
C GLY A 84 18.54 -3.18 -1.56
N LEU A 85 17.47 -2.39 -1.39
CA LEU A 85 16.11 -2.91 -1.39
C LEU A 85 15.60 -3.20 -2.80
N SER A 86 14.84 -4.28 -2.94
CA SER A 86 14.04 -4.50 -4.14
C SER A 86 12.90 -3.48 -4.20
N VAL A 87 12.66 -2.92 -5.38
CA VAL A 87 11.60 -1.93 -5.59
C VAL A 87 10.51 -2.50 -6.49
N ALA A 88 9.26 -2.42 -6.05
CA ALA A 88 8.09 -2.83 -6.80
C ALA A 88 7.08 -1.70 -6.98
N GLU A 89 6.52 -1.58 -8.18
CA GLU A 89 5.52 -0.57 -8.53
C GLU A 89 4.15 -1.19 -8.80
N TYR A 90 3.08 -0.56 -8.29
CA TYR A 90 1.71 -1.05 -8.46
C TYR A 90 0.76 0.04 -8.93
N SER A 91 0.00 -0.23 -9.99
CA SER A 91 -1.03 0.72 -10.44
C SER A 91 -2.18 0.85 -9.43
N PRO A 92 -2.86 2.02 -9.35
CA PRO A 92 -3.98 2.21 -8.43
C PRO A 92 -5.08 1.13 -8.58
N LYS A 93 -5.35 0.72 -9.82
CA LYS A 93 -6.32 -0.33 -10.14
C LYS A 93 -5.86 -1.70 -9.62
N LYS A 94 -4.56 -2.00 -9.68
CA LYS A 94 -3.99 -3.25 -9.17
C LYS A 94 -4.05 -3.30 -7.64
N VAL A 95 -3.72 -2.20 -6.96
CA VAL A 95 -3.83 -2.07 -5.50
C VAL A 95 -5.28 -2.34 -5.05
N LYS A 96 -6.24 -1.63 -5.66
CA LYS A 96 -7.67 -1.83 -5.36
C LYS A 96 -8.14 -3.25 -5.62
N MET A 97 -7.75 -3.84 -6.75
CA MET A 97 -8.09 -5.21 -7.10
C MET A 97 -7.52 -6.21 -6.09
N SER A 98 -6.27 -6.01 -5.64
CA SER A 98 -5.59 -6.94 -4.74
C SER A 98 -6.21 -7.01 -3.35
N ILE A 99 -6.80 -5.90 -2.89
CA ILE A 99 -7.34 -5.78 -1.53
C ILE A 99 -8.86 -5.99 -1.50
N THR A 100 -9.58 -5.39 -2.44
CA THR A 100 -11.05 -5.38 -2.43
C THR A 100 -11.67 -6.41 -3.37
N GLY A 101 -10.88 -7.03 -4.24
CA GLY A 101 -11.39 -7.87 -5.34
C GLY A 101 -12.03 -7.07 -6.48
N ASN A 102 -12.05 -5.73 -6.41
CA ASN A 102 -12.60 -4.85 -7.43
C ASN A 102 -11.64 -3.68 -7.73
N GLY A 103 -11.07 -3.65 -8.94
CA GLY A 103 -10.18 -2.57 -9.37
C GLY A 103 -10.83 -1.18 -9.43
N ASN A 104 -12.16 -1.11 -9.44
CA ASN A 104 -12.93 0.14 -9.47
C ASN A 104 -13.47 0.55 -8.08
N ALA A 105 -13.06 -0.12 -7.00
CA ALA A 105 -13.50 0.22 -5.65
C ALA A 105 -13.24 1.69 -5.29
N SER A 106 -14.11 2.27 -4.47
CA SER A 106 -13.94 3.62 -3.94
C SER A 106 -12.78 3.69 -2.94
N LYS A 107 -12.27 4.90 -2.67
CA LYS A 107 -11.20 5.08 -1.67
C LYS A 107 -11.67 4.65 -0.28
N GLU A 108 -12.94 4.91 0.05
CA GLU A 108 -13.57 4.54 1.32
C GLU A 108 -13.69 3.02 1.45
N GLN A 109 -14.04 2.31 0.37
CA GLN A 109 -14.09 0.85 0.35
C GLN A 109 -12.70 0.25 0.57
N LEU A 110 -11.68 0.78 -0.11
CA LEU A 110 -10.30 0.36 0.07
C LEU A 110 -9.85 0.56 1.53
N MET A 111 -10.09 1.75 2.09
CA MET A 111 -9.73 2.07 3.48
C MET A 111 -10.38 1.11 4.48
N LYS A 112 -11.70 0.87 4.38
CA LYS A 112 -12.41 -0.06 5.27
C LYS A 112 -11.83 -1.47 5.20
N MET A 113 -11.45 -1.92 4.01
CA MET A 113 -10.83 -3.23 3.83
C MET A 113 -9.43 -3.28 4.47
N VAL A 114 -8.60 -2.26 4.26
CA VAL A 114 -7.27 -2.17 4.87
C VAL A 114 -7.36 -2.16 6.40
N GLN A 115 -8.27 -1.36 6.97
CA GLN A 115 -8.50 -1.33 8.41
C GLN A 115 -8.87 -2.71 8.96
N ARG A 116 -9.78 -3.42 8.27
CA ARG A 116 -10.19 -4.76 8.66
C ARG A 116 -9.06 -5.79 8.54
N LEU A 117 -8.23 -5.70 7.50
CA LEU A 117 -7.15 -6.64 7.24
C LEU A 117 -5.96 -6.45 8.20
N LEU A 118 -5.72 -5.21 8.63
CA LEU A 118 -4.61 -4.85 9.52
C LEU A 118 -5.05 -4.58 10.98
N ASN A 119 -6.33 -4.84 11.32
CA ASN A 119 -6.93 -4.55 12.62
C ASN A 119 -6.66 -3.12 13.14
N ILE A 120 -6.84 -2.13 12.26
CA ILE A 120 -6.67 -0.71 12.61
C ILE A 120 -8.00 -0.19 13.17
N GLU A 121 -8.05 0.04 14.48
CA GLU A 121 -9.27 0.44 15.19
C GLU A 121 -9.69 1.89 14.92
N GLU A 122 -8.72 2.80 14.76
CA GLU A 122 -9.02 4.20 14.45
C GLU A 122 -9.18 4.44 12.95
N THR A 123 -10.09 5.34 12.58
CA THR A 123 -10.07 5.90 11.23
C THR A 123 -8.81 6.73 11.10
N PRO A 124 -7.83 6.36 10.24
CA PRO A 124 -6.63 7.15 10.10
C PRO A 124 -7.02 8.57 9.72
N LYS A 125 -6.67 9.57 10.55
CA LYS A 125 -6.84 10.99 10.21
C LYS A 125 -6.11 11.38 8.91
N TYR A 126 -5.32 10.46 8.36
CA TYR A 126 -4.39 10.66 7.26
C TYR A 126 -4.64 9.65 6.15
N PHE A 127 -5.49 10.01 5.18
CA PHE A 127 -5.77 9.21 3.99
C PHE A 127 -4.49 8.76 3.25
N ASP A 128 -3.46 9.61 3.20
CA ASP A 128 -2.20 9.30 2.53
C ASP A 128 -1.45 8.11 3.16
N ALA A 129 -1.53 7.93 4.48
CA ALA A 129 -0.88 6.81 5.17
C ALA A 129 -1.60 5.48 4.87
N THR A 130 -2.93 5.50 4.81
CA THR A 130 -3.73 4.34 4.39
C THR A 130 -3.45 3.95 2.94
N ASP A 131 -3.31 4.92 2.04
CA ASP A 131 -2.95 4.66 0.65
C ASP A 131 -1.57 3.96 0.58
N ALA A 132 -0.58 4.40 1.38
CA ALA A 132 0.72 3.73 1.48
C ALA A 132 0.63 2.29 2.03
N LEU A 133 -0.15 2.05 3.10
CA LEU A 133 -0.40 0.70 3.62
C LEU A 133 -1.07 -0.20 2.59
N SER A 134 -1.96 0.36 1.77
CA SER A 134 -2.63 -0.37 0.68
C SER A 134 -1.61 -0.88 -0.35
N VAL A 135 -0.61 -0.07 -0.69
CA VAL A 135 0.46 -0.47 -1.61
C VAL A 135 1.30 -1.59 -0.99
N ALA A 136 1.70 -1.47 0.28
CA ALA A 136 2.46 -2.50 0.98
C ALA A 136 1.70 -3.84 1.07
N LEU A 137 0.40 -3.80 1.38
CA LEU A 137 -0.47 -4.99 1.37
C LEU A 137 -0.58 -5.60 -0.03
N CYS A 138 -0.72 -4.76 -1.05
CA CYS A 138 -0.74 -5.22 -2.44
C CYS A 138 0.55 -5.97 -2.79
N HIS A 139 1.72 -5.45 -2.38
CA HIS A 139 3.01 -6.10 -2.58
C HIS A 139 3.05 -7.48 -1.91
N HIS A 140 2.70 -7.55 -0.63
CA HIS A 140 2.63 -8.79 0.13
C HIS A 140 1.76 -9.87 -0.56
N TYR A 141 0.60 -9.48 -1.12
CA TYR A 141 -0.28 -10.40 -1.84
C TYR A 141 0.22 -10.80 -3.23
N GLN A 142 1.11 -10.02 -3.86
CA GLN A 142 1.74 -10.43 -5.11
C GLN A 142 2.92 -11.36 -4.88
N ASP A 143 3.70 -11.13 -3.83
CA ASP A 143 4.85 -11.95 -3.46
C ASP A 143 4.44 -13.29 -2.84
N ASN A 144 3.18 -13.43 -2.41
CA ASN A 144 2.63 -14.67 -1.87
C ASN A 144 1.40 -15.16 -2.68
N PRO A 145 1.61 -15.89 -3.79
CA PRO A 145 0.54 -16.35 -4.68
C PRO A 145 -0.52 -17.23 -3.99
N LEU A 146 -0.19 -17.86 -2.87
CA LEU A 146 -1.10 -18.73 -2.10
C LEU A 146 -2.16 -17.93 -1.32
N LEU A 147 -1.93 -16.64 -1.03
CA LEU A 147 -2.92 -15.76 -0.42
C LEU A 147 -3.96 -15.23 -1.42
N LYS A 148 -3.74 -15.40 -2.74
CA LYS A 148 -4.76 -15.12 -3.78
C LYS A 148 -5.98 -16.04 -3.67
N LEU A 149 -5.88 -17.14 -2.92
CA LEU A 149 -6.91 -18.17 -2.80
C LEU A 149 -7.93 -17.94 -1.67
N THR A 150 -7.72 -16.95 -0.79
CA THR A 150 -8.72 -16.60 0.24
C THR A 150 -9.86 -15.74 -0.31
N GLY A 151 -9.66 -15.13 -1.48
CA GLY A 151 -10.72 -14.71 -2.38
C GLY A 151 -11.26 -15.90 -3.17
N LYS A 152 -11.80 -16.94 -2.50
CA LYS A 152 -12.57 -17.99 -3.18
C LYS A 152 -13.70 -17.30 -3.93
N LYS A 153 -13.60 -17.23 -5.26
CA LYS A 153 -14.80 -17.25 -6.11
C LYS A 153 -15.59 -18.46 -5.64
N VAL A 154 -16.76 -18.24 -5.02
CA VAL A 154 -17.77 -19.29 -4.88
C VAL A 154 -18.22 -19.59 -6.30
N LYS A 155 -17.49 -20.50 -6.95
CA LYS A 155 -17.88 -21.09 -8.24
C LYS A 155 -18.93 -22.19 -8.04
N ASP A 156 -19.16 -22.61 -6.80
CA ASP A 156 -20.03 -23.74 -6.50
C ASP A 156 -20.82 -23.54 -5.20
N TRP A 157 -21.88 -22.74 -5.31
CA TRP A 157 -22.86 -22.57 -4.22
C TRP A 157 -23.56 -23.89 -3.86
N ALA A 158 -23.68 -24.81 -4.81
CA ALA A 158 -24.29 -26.12 -4.59
C ALA A 158 -23.41 -27.00 -3.69
N GLU A 159 -22.09 -26.96 -3.87
CA GLU A 159 -21.15 -27.71 -3.04
C GLU A 159 -21.06 -27.14 -1.60
N PHE A 160 -21.18 -25.82 -1.44
CA PHE A 160 -21.21 -25.16 -0.13
C PHE A 160 -22.42 -25.57 0.71
N ILE A 161 -23.62 -25.65 0.10
CA ILE A 161 -24.86 -26.10 0.75
C ILE A 161 -24.75 -27.58 1.12
N LYS A 162 -24.16 -28.40 0.25
CA LYS A 162 -23.93 -29.84 0.50
C LYS A 162 -23.00 -30.09 1.69
N GLN A 163 -22.02 -29.23 1.93
CA GLN A 163 -21.08 -29.33 3.06
C GLN A 163 -21.58 -28.66 4.35
N ASN A 164 -22.60 -27.80 4.29
CA ASN A 164 -23.13 -27.07 5.46
C ASN A 164 -24.66 -27.08 5.51
N PRO A 165 -25.30 -28.24 5.67
CA PRO A 165 -26.76 -28.38 5.60
C PRO A 165 -27.51 -27.64 6.72
N GLY A 166 -26.85 -27.29 7.84
CA GLY A 166 -27.45 -26.57 8.97
C GLY A 166 -27.35 -25.04 8.93
N ARG A 167 -26.81 -24.46 7.85
CA ARG A 167 -26.59 -23.00 7.72
C ARG A 167 -27.54 -22.29 6.75
N VAL A 168 -28.49 -23.03 6.16
CA VAL A 168 -29.54 -22.46 5.33
C VAL A 168 -30.85 -22.64 6.10
N GLY A 169 -31.28 -21.54 6.72
CA GLY A 169 -32.55 -21.35 7.40
C GLY A 169 -32.86 -19.86 7.39
#